data_AF-A0A7X6STT5-F1
#
_entry.id   AF-A0A7X6STT5-F1
#
_cell.length_a   1.000
_cell.length_b   1.000
_cell.length_c   1.000
_cell.angle_alpha   90.00
_cell.angle_beta   90.00
_cell.angle_gamma   90.00
#
_symmetry.space_group_name_H-M   'P 1'
#
loop_
_entity.id
_entity.type
_entity.pdbx_description
1 polymer ?
#
loop_
_entity_poly.entity_id
_entity_poly.type
_entity_poly.pdbx_seq_one_letter_code
_entity_poly.pdbx_strand_id
1 'polypeptide(L)'
;MTHSNTQPDLNDIHHDDWVERYLPKSWGPYARLARLDRPVGTWLTVLPCIAALFQAAGGFPDIFRLFIFCLGALLMRSVGCTINDIWDRDFDKHVERTRYRPLTSGEVTLKKA
;
A
#
# COMPACT_ATOMS: atom_id res chain seq x y z
N MET A 1 25.31 6.86 -32.71
CA MET A 1 24.74 5.83 -31.83
C MET A 1 24.71 6.40 -30.43
N THR A 2 23.62 7.07 -30.06
CA THR A 2 23.42 7.64 -28.73
C THR A 2 23.10 6.50 -27.78
N HIS A 3 24.05 6.12 -26.92
CA HIS A 3 23.78 5.24 -25.80
C HIS A 3 22.76 5.93 -24.90
N SER A 4 21.50 5.50 -24.96
CA SER A 4 20.49 5.86 -23.97
C SER A 4 20.95 5.30 -22.63
N ASN A 5 21.53 6.16 -21.80
CA ASN A 5 21.86 5.86 -20.42
C ASN A 5 20.56 5.75 -19.61
N THR A 6 19.80 4.68 -19.85
CA THR A 6 18.63 4.34 -19.04
C THR A 6 19.13 3.64 -17.79
N GLN A 7 19.55 4.43 -16.78
CA GLN A 7 19.59 3.87 -15.44
C GLN A 7 18.19 3.34 -15.11
N PRO A 8 18.06 2.10 -14.61
CA PRO A 8 16.76 1.56 -14.23
C PRO A 8 16.16 2.46 -13.16
N ASP A 9 14.88 2.83 -13.33
CA ASP A 9 14.15 3.53 -12.28
C ASP A 9 14.02 2.60 -11.07
N LEU A 10 14.70 2.95 -9.99
CA LEU A 10 14.72 2.16 -8.75
C LEU A 10 13.56 2.52 -7.83
N ASN A 11 12.70 3.47 -8.19
CA ASN A 11 11.60 3.92 -7.35
C ASN A 11 10.59 2.82 -7.10
N ASP A 12 10.16 2.67 -5.83
CA ASP A 12 9.07 1.76 -5.49
C ASP A 12 7.67 2.39 -5.66
N ILE A 13 7.56 3.58 -6.23
CA ILE A 13 6.28 4.22 -6.53
C ILE A 13 6.21 4.45 -8.04
N HIS A 14 5.19 3.89 -8.67
CA HIS A 14 4.93 4.04 -10.10
C HIS A 14 3.74 4.97 -10.29
N HIS A 15 3.91 6.01 -11.10
CA HIS A 15 2.88 7.00 -11.37
C HIS A 15 1.91 6.62 -12.50
N ASP A 16 2.13 5.49 -13.17
CA ASP A 16 1.21 4.94 -14.18
C ASP A 16 0.36 3.80 -13.59
N ASP A 17 -0.33 4.09 -12.49
CA ASP A 17 -1.18 3.12 -11.79
C ASP A 17 -2.65 3.58 -11.70
N TRP A 18 -3.48 2.66 -11.22
CA TRP A 18 -4.92 2.89 -11.11
C TRP A 18 -5.26 3.99 -10.09
N VAL A 19 -4.39 4.21 -9.10
CA VAL A 19 -4.54 5.29 -8.12
C VAL A 19 -4.50 6.63 -8.85
N GLU A 20 -3.52 6.84 -9.72
CA GLU A 20 -3.41 8.10 -10.48
C GLU A 20 -4.51 8.28 -11.53
N ARG A 21 -5.01 7.18 -12.09
CA ARG A 21 -6.07 7.20 -13.12
C ARG A 21 -7.47 7.50 -12.55
N TYR A 22 -7.78 7.00 -11.35
CA TYR A 22 -9.14 7.06 -10.80
C TYR A 22 -9.31 7.95 -9.58
N LEU A 23 -8.27 8.20 -8.78
CA LEU A 23 -8.38 9.04 -7.58
C LEU A 23 -8.07 10.51 -7.88
N PRO A 24 -8.69 11.45 -7.14
CA PRO A 24 -8.28 12.85 -7.17
C PRO A 24 -6.81 13.01 -6.77
N LYS A 25 -6.11 13.97 -7.38
CA LYS A 25 -4.69 14.24 -7.11
C LYS A 25 -4.37 14.47 -5.62
N SER A 26 -5.30 15.04 -4.86
CA SER A 26 -5.14 15.27 -3.42
C SER A 26 -5.16 13.99 -2.58
N TRP A 27 -5.74 12.89 -3.09
CA TRP A 27 -5.83 11.61 -2.39
C TRP A 27 -4.69 10.66 -2.75
N GLY A 28 -4.01 10.89 -3.88
CA GLY A 28 -2.88 10.09 -4.35
C GLY A 28 -1.83 9.81 -3.28
N PRO A 29 -1.29 10.83 -2.58
CA PRO A 29 -0.28 10.62 -1.54
C PRO A 29 -0.77 9.73 -0.38
N TYR A 30 -2.02 9.87 0.05
CA TYR A 30 -2.61 9.05 1.10
C TYR A 30 -2.86 7.61 0.64
N ALA A 31 -3.32 7.43 -0.60
CA ALA A 31 -3.54 6.11 -1.18
C ALA A 31 -2.21 5.33 -1.33
N ARG A 32 -1.13 6.02 -1.72
CA ARG A 32 0.22 5.46 -1.80
C ARG A 32 0.79 5.15 -0.41
N LEU A 33 0.56 6.02 0.58
CA LEU A 33 0.94 5.78 1.98
C LEU A 33 0.23 4.54 2.56
N ALA A 34 -1.04 4.34 2.21
CA ALA A 34 -1.83 3.17 2.56
C ALA A 34 -1.52 1.92 1.71
N ARG A 35 -0.57 2.02 0.75
CA ARG A 35 -0.19 1.02 -0.25
C ARG A 35 -1.36 0.46 -1.06
N LEU A 36 -2.37 1.29 -1.34
CA LEU A 36 -3.49 0.88 -2.19
C LEU A 36 -3.01 0.61 -3.63
N ASP A 37 -1.99 1.31 -4.11
CA ASP A 37 -1.38 1.08 -5.43
C ASP A 37 -0.90 -0.36 -5.65
N ARG A 38 -0.56 -1.11 -4.58
CA ARG A 38 -0.03 -2.48 -4.64
C ARG A 38 -1.01 -3.54 -4.11
N PRO A 39 -2.01 -3.97 -4.92
CA PRO A 39 -3.05 -4.90 -4.47
C PRO A 39 -2.50 -6.27 -4.05
N VAL A 40 -1.35 -6.69 -4.57
CA VAL A 40 -0.69 -7.97 -4.21
C VAL A 40 -0.50 -8.10 -2.70
N GLY A 41 -0.11 -7.01 -2.02
CA GLY A 41 0.05 -7.03 -0.57
C GLY A 41 -1.26 -7.19 0.20
N THR A 42 -2.36 -6.66 -0.34
CA THR A 42 -3.70 -6.83 0.23
C THR A 42 -4.22 -8.25 0.03
N TRP A 43 -3.95 -8.85 -1.13
CA TRP A 43 -4.29 -10.27 -1.34
C TRP A 43 -3.58 -11.20 -0.36
N LEU A 44 -2.32 -10.88 -0.02
CA LEU A 44 -1.55 -11.64 0.97
C LEU A 44 -2.21 -11.65 2.37
N THR A 45 -2.95 -10.59 2.74
CA THR A 45 -3.69 -10.54 4.02
C THR A 45 -5.11 -11.09 3.89
N VAL A 46 -5.79 -10.82 2.78
CA VAL A 46 -7.17 -11.24 2.55
C VAL A 46 -7.30 -12.75 2.37
N LEU A 47 -6.45 -13.40 1.58
CA LEU A 47 -6.53 -14.84 1.31
C LEU A 47 -6.47 -15.71 2.58
N PRO A 48 -5.47 -15.56 3.48
CA PRO A 48 -5.45 -16.34 4.72
C PRO A 48 -6.62 -15.97 5.65
N CYS A 49 -7.08 -14.72 5.63
CA CYS A 49 -8.24 -14.29 6.39
C CYS A 49 -9.52 -15.01 5.94
N ILE A 50 -9.74 -15.11 4.62
CA ILE A 50 -10.87 -15.86 4.05
C ILE A 50 -10.74 -17.34 4.41
N ALA A 51 -9.57 -17.95 4.21
CA ALA A 51 -9.36 -19.36 4.53
C ALA A 51 -9.65 -19.67 6.02
N ALA A 52 -9.19 -18.81 6.93
CA ALA A 52 -9.47 -18.92 8.35
C ALA A 52 -10.99 -18.79 8.65
N LEU A 53 -11.69 -17.91 7.94
CA LEU A 53 -13.13 -17.72 8.12
C LEU A 53 -13.93 -18.95 7.65
N PHE A 54 -13.56 -19.55 6.52
CA PHE A 54 -14.17 -20.81 6.06
C PHE A 54 -13.92 -21.95 7.06
N GLN A 55 -12.70 -22.06 7.57
CA GLN A 55 -12.34 -23.05 8.59
C GLN A 55 -13.13 -22.85 9.89
N ALA A 56 -13.31 -21.61 10.34
CA ALA A 56 -14.04 -21.26 11.55
C ALA A 56 -15.57 -21.43 11.41
N ALA A 57 -16.10 -21.20 10.21
CA ALA A 57 -17.52 -21.37 9.93
C ALA A 57 -17.94 -22.84 9.76
N GLY A 58 -16.99 -23.74 9.49
CA GLY A 58 -17.27 -25.16 9.19
C GLY A 58 -18.05 -25.36 7.88
N GLY A 59 -17.99 -24.39 6.96
CA GLY A 59 -18.80 -24.33 5.76
C GLY A 59 -18.70 -22.97 5.08
N PHE A 60 -19.72 -22.59 4.30
CA PHE A 60 -19.75 -21.28 3.66
C PHE A 60 -20.03 -20.19 4.71
N PRO A 61 -19.12 -19.22 4.92
CA PRO A 61 -19.33 -18.18 5.90
C PRO A 61 -20.42 -17.22 5.44
N ASP A 62 -21.10 -16.60 6.41
CA ASP A 62 -22.05 -15.53 6.15
C ASP A 62 -21.38 -14.40 5.35
N ILE A 63 -22.07 -13.92 4.30
CA ILE A 63 -21.53 -12.95 3.33
C ILE A 63 -21.18 -11.63 4.03
N PHE A 64 -21.98 -11.22 5.00
CA PHE A 64 -21.72 -10.00 5.75
C PHE A 64 -20.46 -10.12 6.60
N ARG A 65 -20.23 -11.28 7.26
CA ARG A 65 -18.95 -11.56 7.94
C ARG A 65 -17.78 -11.56 6.96
N LEU A 66 -17.90 -12.22 5.81
CA LEU A 66 -16.85 -12.23 4.80
C LEU A 66 -16.45 -10.81 4.39
N PHE A 67 -17.43 -9.94 4.13
CA PHE A 67 -17.18 -8.54 3.79
C PHE A 67 -16.44 -7.79 4.90
N ILE A 68 -16.90 -7.89 6.15
CA ILE A 68 -16.25 -7.21 7.29
C ILE A 68 -14.80 -7.67 7.46
N PHE A 69 -14.53 -8.96 7.38
CA PHE A 69 -13.18 -9.50 7.54
C PHE A 69 -12.25 -9.10 6.39
N CYS A 70 -12.74 -9.11 5.14
CA CYS A 70 -11.98 -8.62 3.99
C CYS A 70 -11.66 -7.13 4.12
N LEU A 71 -12.63 -6.32 4.54
CA LEU A 71 -12.42 -4.89 4.78
C LEU A 71 -11.40 -4.66 5.91
N GLY A 72 -11.51 -5.42 7.00
CA GLY A 72 -10.56 -5.41 8.10
C GLY A 72 -9.14 -5.78 7.66
N ALA A 73 -8.99 -6.81 6.82
CA ALA A 73 -7.69 -7.25 6.29
C ALA A 73 -7.04 -6.19 5.37
N LEU A 74 -7.85 -5.48 4.58
CA LEU A 74 -7.40 -4.35 3.78
C LEU A 74 -6.92 -3.20 4.68
N LEU A 75 -7.74 -2.81 5.67
CA LEU A 75 -7.39 -1.73 6.60
C LEU A 75 -6.14 -2.05 7.42
N MET A 76 -6.03 -3.28 7.93
CA MET A 76 -4.86 -3.74 8.69
C MET A 76 -3.58 -3.66 7.86
N ARG A 77 -3.64 -4.06 6.58
CA ARG A 77 -2.50 -3.93 5.66
C ARG A 77 -2.09 -2.47 5.47
N SER A 78 -3.06 -1.59 5.25
CA SER A 78 -2.81 -0.15 5.07
C SER A 78 -2.19 0.48 6.32
N VAL A 79 -2.78 0.26 7.50
CA VAL A 79 -2.28 0.76 8.77
C VAL A 79 -0.87 0.26 9.06
N GLY A 80 -0.61 -1.05 8.87
CA GLY A 80 0.72 -1.61 9.07
C GLY A 80 1.77 -0.97 8.17
N CYS A 81 1.42 -0.64 6.91
CA CYS A 81 2.36 0.05 6.03
C CYS A 81 2.59 1.51 6.40
N THR A 82 1.53 2.23 6.81
CA THR A 82 1.66 3.61 7.25
C THR A 82 2.53 3.72 8.50
N ILE A 83 2.34 2.83 9.49
CA ILE A 83 3.18 2.79 10.69
C ILE A 83 4.64 2.46 10.35
N ASN A 84 4.87 1.50 9.46
CA ASN A 84 6.24 1.19 9.01
C ASN A 84 6.89 2.39 8.34
N ASP A 85 6.21 3.07 7.41
CA ASP A 85 6.75 4.26 6.74
C ASP A 85 6.99 5.43 7.74
N ILE A 86 6.20 5.53 8.83
CA ILE A 86 6.42 6.49 9.93
C ILE A 86 7.70 6.17 10.70
N TRP A 87 7.93 4.90 11.06
CA TRP A 87 9.10 4.49 11.81
C TRP A 87 10.38 4.50 10.97
N ASP A 88 10.27 4.10 9.70
CA ASP A 88 11.41 3.98 8.79
C ASP A 88 11.77 5.30 8.10
N ARG A 89 11.01 6.38 8.31
CA ARG A 89 11.16 7.67 7.61
C ARG A 89 12.60 8.19 7.56
N ASP A 90 13.32 8.14 8.68
CA ASP A 90 14.68 8.67 8.77
C ASP A 90 15.72 7.79 8.08
N PHE A 91 15.42 6.51 7.88
CA PHE A 91 16.27 5.61 7.11
C PHE A 91 15.91 5.64 5.62
N ASP A 92 14.61 5.61 5.30
CA ASP A 92 14.09 5.56 3.94
C ASP A 92 14.50 6.78 3.10
N LYS A 93 14.78 7.94 3.73
CA LYS A 93 15.29 9.14 3.04
C LYS A 93 16.69 8.96 2.44
N HIS A 94 17.46 8.00 2.95
CA HIS A 94 18.83 7.71 2.50
C HIS A 94 18.91 6.55 1.52
N VAL A 95 17.78 5.90 1.19
CA VAL A 95 17.72 4.75 0.30
C VAL A 95 17.08 5.15 -1.03
N GLU A 96 17.79 4.90 -2.14
CA GLU A 96 17.36 5.33 -3.49
C GLU A 96 15.95 4.86 -3.85
N ARG A 97 15.57 3.65 -3.43
CA ARG A 97 14.26 3.06 -3.72
C ARG A 97 13.09 3.74 -2.99
N THR A 98 13.31 4.28 -1.79
CA THR A 98 12.24 4.68 -0.84
C THR A 98 12.25 6.17 -0.51
N ARG A 99 13.24 6.91 -1.03
CA ARG A 99 13.39 8.36 -0.78
C ARG A 99 12.23 9.22 -1.30
N TYR A 100 11.39 8.68 -2.18
CA TYR A 100 10.23 9.37 -2.76
C TYR A 100 8.89 8.93 -2.16
N ARG A 101 8.90 8.15 -1.08
CA ARG A 101 7.66 7.81 -0.37
C ARG A 101 6.98 9.08 0.16
N PRO A 102 5.63 9.10 0.27
CA PRO A 102 4.90 10.32 0.63
C PRO A 102 5.36 10.98 1.94
N LEU A 103 5.83 10.17 2.90
CA LEU A 103 6.31 10.64 4.20
C LEU A 103 7.75 11.17 4.17
N THR A 104 8.60 10.64 3.29
CA THR A 104 10.01 11.03 3.15
C THR A 104 10.17 12.20 2.19
N SER A 105 9.36 12.26 1.13
CA SER A 105 9.31 13.38 0.18
C SER A 105 8.58 14.62 0.71
N GLY A 106 7.81 14.47 1.78
CA GLY A 106 7.06 15.56 2.42
C GLY A 106 5.69 15.84 1.79
N GLU A 107 5.21 14.99 0.88
CA GLU A 107 3.85 15.06 0.34
C GLU A 107 2.77 14.88 1.43
N VAL A 108 3.08 14.07 2.46
CA VAL A 108 2.25 13.90 3.66
C VAL A 108 3.08 14.23 4.88
N THR A 109 2.61 15.21 5.66
CA THR A 109 3.24 15.54 6.95
C THR A 109 2.95 14.46 7.98
N LEU A 110 3.88 14.23 8.91
CA LEU A 110 3.73 13.22 9.98
C LEU A 110 2.46 13.39 10.83
N LYS A 111 1.95 14.62 10.99
CA LYS A 111 0.66 14.88 11.68
C LYS A 111 -0.59 14.46 10.90
N LYS A 112 -0.47 14.28 9.59
CA LYS A 112 -1.57 13.94 8.66
C LYS A 112 -1.52 12.48 8.20
N ALA A 113 -0.44 11.77 8.53
CA ALA A 113 -0.25 10.35 8.25
C ALA A 113 -0.98 9.53 9.32
#